data_AF-A0A925THF5-F1
#
_entry.id   AF-A0A925THF5-F1
#
_cell.length_a   1.000
_cell.length_b   1.000
_cell.length_c   1.000
_cell.angle_alpha   90.00
_cell.angle_beta   90.00
_cell.angle_gamma   90.00
#
_symmetry.space_group_name_H-M   'P 1'
#
loop_
_entity.id
_entity.type
_entity.pdbx_description
1 polymer ?
#
loop_
_entity_poly.entity_id
_entity_poly.type
_entity_poly.pdbx_seq_one_letter_code
_entity_poly.pdbx_strand_id
1 'polypeptide(L)'
;MKMTMHIDEDVLDRVMKITGAKTKRAAVEIALNEMARRHKLKEILSQGLGLTGEQLAAEFAPGPADALDDHGWKAAEDQAAYGHKPASS
;
A
#
# COMPACT_ATOMS: atom_id res chain seq x y z
N MET A 1 0.90 -28.75 12.57
CA MET A 1 0.52 -29.22 13.92
C MET A 1 -1.00 -29.16 14.09
N LYS A 2 -1.58 -29.99 14.96
CA LYS A 2 -3.00 -29.93 15.36
C LYS A 2 -3.08 -29.32 16.76
N MET A 3 -3.99 -28.37 16.95
CA MET A 3 -4.32 -27.81 18.26
C MET A 3 -5.84 -27.67 18.39
N THR A 4 -6.32 -27.59 19.63
CA THR A 4 -7.72 -27.29 19.95
C THR A 4 -7.76 -26.00 20.75
N MET A 5 -8.60 -25.06 20.34
CA MET A 5 -8.81 -23.78 21.04
C MET A 5 -10.26 -23.36 20.91
N HIS A 6 -10.73 -22.60 21.89
CA HIS A 6 -12.01 -21.91 21.81
C HIS A 6 -11.84 -20.54 21.16
N ILE A 7 -12.63 -20.27 20.13
CA ILE A 7 -12.69 -18.98 19.45
C ILE A 7 -14.15 -18.55 19.45
N ASP A 8 -14.39 -17.26 19.63
CA ASP A 8 -15.71 -16.66 19.43
C ASP A 8 -16.16 -16.86 17.98
N GLU A 9 -17.31 -17.49 17.78
CA GLU A 9 -17.84 -17.81 16.44
C GLU A 9 -18.18 -16.55 15.63
N ASP A 10 -18.63 -15.46 16.27
CA ASP A 10 -18.96 -14.21 15.56
C ASP A 10 -17.69 -13.55 15.00
N VAL A 11 -16.58 -13.67 15.73
CA VAL A 11 -15.26 -13.21 15.28
C VAL A 11 -14.78 -14.05 14.11
N LEU A 12 -14.89 -15.38 14.22
CA LEU A 12 -14.45 -16.30 13.17
C LEU A 12 -15.25 -16.12 11.88
N ASP A 13 -16.57 -15.96 11.99
CA ASP A 13 -17.45 -15.69 10.85
C ASP A 13 -17.11 -14.37 10.17
N ARG A 14 -16.80 -13.33 10.95
CA ARG A 14 -16.37 -12.04 10.41
C ARG A 14 -15.06 -12.16 9.64
N VAL A 15 -14.08 -12.89 10.19
CA VAL A 15 -12.80 -13.16 9.51
C VAL A 15 -13.04 -13.93 8.21
N MET A 16 -13.89 -14.96 8.23
CA MET A 16 -14.24 -15.73 7.03
C MET A 16 -14.87 -14.84 5.95
N LYS A 17 -15.80 -13.96 6.32
CA LYS A 17 -16.45 -13.01 5.40
C LYS A 17 -15.46 -12.02 4.78
N ILE A 18 -14.56 -11.44 5.59
CA ILE A 18 -13.56 -10.46 5.13
C ILE A 18 -12.52 -11.11 4.22
N THR A 19 -12.09 -12.32 4.54
CA THR A 19 -10.99 -13.01 3.83
C THR A 19 -11.45 -13.88 2.67
N GLY A 20 -12.75 -14.21 2.60
CA GLY A 20 -13.28 -15.18 1.64
C GLY A 20 -12.86 -16.64 1.91
N ALA A 21 -12.36 -16.93 3.12
CA ALA A 21 -11.88 -18.25 3.48
C ALA A 21 -13.02 -19.28 3.49
N LYS A 22 -12.83 -20.38 2.75
CA LYS A 22 -13.84 -21.46 2.63
C LYS A 22 -13.92 -22.38 3.85
N THR A 23 -12.92 -22.34 4.73
CA THR A 23 -12.85 -23.19 5.93
C THR A 23 -12.39 -22.40 7.14
N LYS A 24 -12.84 -22.79 8.33
CA LYS A 24 -12.43 -22.21 9.62
C LYS A 24 -10.91 -22.24 9.80
N ARG A 25 -10.27 -23.36 9.45
CA ARG A 25 -8.80 -23.50 9.50
C ARG A 25 -8.10 -22.47 8.62
N ALA A 26 -8.55 -22.30 7.38
CA ALA A 26 -7.96 -21.34 6.46
C ALA A 26 -8.15 -19.90 6.95
N ALA A 27 -9.31 -19.58 7.54
CA ALA A 27 -9.58 -18.26 8.10
C ALA A 27 -8.59 -17.92 9.24
N VAL A 28 -8.37 -18.87 10.15
CA VAL A 28 -7.41 -18.72 11.25
C VAL A 28 -5.99 -18.58 10.71
N GLU A 29 -5.60 -19.41 9.74
CA GLU A 29 -4.28 -19.35 9.10
C GLU A 29 -4.03 -17.99 8.44
N ILE A 30 -5.00 -17.47 7.68
CA ILE A 30 -4.90 -16.15 7.05
C ILE A 30 -4.81 -15.05 8.11
N ALA A 31 -5.65 -15.08 9.14
CA ALA A 31 -5.67 -14.06 10.19
C ALA A 31 -4.33 -13.99 10.93
N LEU A 32 -3.76 -15.13 11.33
CA LEU A 32 -2.48 -15.17 12.02
C LEU A 32 -1.33 -14.68 11.14
N ASN A 33 -1.28 -15.13 9.88
CA ASN A 33 -0.27 -14.68 8.93
C ASN A 33 -0.37 -13.18 8.66
N GLU A 34 -1.58 -12.66 8.47
CA GLU A 34 -1.78 -11.23 8.21
C GLU A 34 -1.39 -10.38 9.43
N MET A 35 -1.69 -10.84 10.64
CA MET A 35 -1.25 -10.13 11.84
C MET A 35 0.27 -10.08 11.98
N ALA A 36 0.94 -11.21 11.75
CA ALA A 36 2.40 -11.26 11.74
C ALA A 36 2.99 -10.37 10.64
N ARG A 37 2.41 -10.40 9.42
CA ARG A 37 2.84 -9.57 8.28
C ARG A 37 2.73 -8.07 8.58
N ARG A 38 1.60 -7.63 9.15
CA ARG A 38 1.38 -6.22 9.53
C ARG A 38 2.37 -5.76 10.60
N HIS A 39 2.62 -6.59 11.60
CA HIS A 39 3.63 -6.30 12.62
C HIS A 39 5.02 -6.17 11.99
N LYS A 40 5.41 -7.12 11.13
CA LYS A 40 6.72 -7.09 10.46
C LYS A 40 6.88 -5.87 9.56
N LEU A 41 5.83 -5.48 8.83
CA LEU A 41 5.84 -4.27 8.03
C LEU A 41 6.08 -3.03 8.89
N LYS A 42 5.37 -2.90 10.01
CA LYS A 42 5.56 -1.77 10.95
C LYS A 42 6.98 -1.74 11.50
N GLU A 43 7.51 -2.89 11.90
CA GLU A 43 8.89 -3.03 12.39
C GLU A 43 9.89 -2.52 11.35
N ILE A 44 9.82 -3.01 10.10
CA ILE A 44 10.72 -2.58 9.02
C ILE A 44 10.59 -1.09 8.75
N LEU A 45 9.36 -0.57 8.59
CA LEU A 45 9.14 0.85 8.28
C LEU A 45 9.56 1.77 9.42
N SER A 46 9.49 1.30 10.68
CA SER A 46 9.91 2.08 11.85
C SER A 46 11.42 2.24 11.98
N GLN A 47 12.21 1.39 11.32
CA GLN A 47 13.68 1.49 11.34
C GLN A 47 14.18 2.70 10.53
N GLY A 48 13.35 3.24 9.63
CA GLY A 48 13.73 4.30 8.72
C GLY A 48 14.72 3.83 7.65
N LEU A 49 15.26 4.77 6.87
CA LEU A 49 16.16 4.47 5.75
C LEU A 49 17.65 4.47 6.14
N GLY A 50 17.95 4.67 7.43
CA GLY A 50 19.33 4.87 7.89
C GLY A 50 19.97 6.17 7.38
N LEU A 51 19.17 7.07 6.79
CA LEU A 51 19.61 8.36 6.25
C LEU A 51 19.27 9.49 7.23
N THR A 52 20.16 10.48 7.28
CA THR A 52 19.85 11.78 7.89
C THR A 52 18.87 12.56 7.01
N GLY A 53 18.23 13.58 7.57
CA GLY A 53 17.28 14.42 6.81
C GLY A 53 17.92 15.10 5.59
N GLU A 54 19.18 15.54 5.70
CA GLU A 54 19.91 16.17 4.59
C GLU A 54 20.24 15.19 3.47
N GLN A 55 20.67 13.97 3.82
CA GLN A 55 20.94 12.92 2.84
C GLN A 55 19.66 12.49 2.12
N LEU A 56 18.55 12.40 2.86
CA LEU A 56 17.25 12.11 2.28
C LEU A 56 16.85 13.23 1.30
N ALA A 57 16.98 14.50 1.69
CA ALA A 57 16.67 15.63 0.81
C ALA A 57 17.54 15.66 -0.45
N ALA A 58 18.83 15.28 -0.34
CA ALA A 58 19.74 15.21 -1.47
C ALA A 58 19.38 14.07 -2.44
N GLU A 59 18.99 12.90 -1.93
CA GLU A 59 18.62 11.73 -2.76
C GLU A 59 17.37 12.00 -3.62
N PHE A 60 16.43 12.80 -3.12
CA PHE A 60 15.20 13.18 -3.82
C PHE A 60 15.28 14.56 -4.50
N ALA A 61 16.46 15.18 -4.56
CA ALA A 61 16.64 16.44 -5.27
C ALA A 61 16.53 16.22 -6.80
N PRO A 62 15.95 17.17 -7.56
CA PRO A 62 15.84 17.04 -9.01
C PRO A 62 17.19 16.81 -9.67
N GLY A 63 17.30 15.73 -10.44
CA GLY A 63 18.49 15.34 -11.17
C GLY A 63 18.38 15.60 -12.68
N PRO A 64 19.43 15.26 -13.45
CA PRO A 64 19.47 15.45 -14.90
C PRO A 64 18.37 14.69 -15.65
N ALA A 65 17.88 13.57 -15.10
CA ALA A 65 16.78 12.79 -15.67
C ALA A 65 15.43 13.50 -15.52
N ASP A 66 15.20 14.23 -14.43
CA ASP A 66 13.97 14.99 -14.20
C ASP A 66 13.86 16.21 -15.15
N ALA A 67 14.97 16.65 -15.74
CA ALA A 67 14.97 17.68 -16.77
C ALA A 67 14.49 17.16 -18.15
N LEU A 68 14.48 15.84 -18.36
CA LEU A 68 14.03 15.21 -19.59
C LEU A 68 12.55 14.80 -19.53
N ASP A 69 11.98 14.75 -18.33
CA ASP A 69 10.59 14.43 -18.08
C ASP A 69 9.86 15.70 -17.64
N ASP A 70 9.38 16.50 -18.60
CA ASP A 70 8.44 17.61 -18.35
C ASP A 70 7.05 17.06 -18.01
N HIS A 71 7.02 16.18 -17.02
CA HIS A 71 5.86 15.88 -16.22
C HIS A 71 5.87 16.85 -15.05
N GLY A 72 5.85 18.17 -15.37
CA GLY A 72 5.32 19.15 -14.45
C GLY A 72 4.04 18.56 -13.88
N TRP A 73 3.97 18.43 -12.56
CA TRP A 73 2.89 17.77 -11.85
C TRP A 73 1.56 18.42 -12.24
N LYS A 74 0.94 17.94 -13.33
CA LYS A 74 -0.37 18.37 -13.85
C LYS A 74 -1.48 17.76 -13.01
N ALA A 75 -1.34 17.88 -11.68
CA ALA A 75 -2.30 17.38 -10.71
C ALA A 75 -3.66 18.12 -10.77
N ALA A 76 -3.78 19.16 -11.61
CA ALA A 76 -4.97 19.99 -11.73
C ALA A 76 -5.20 20.53 -13.15
N GLU A 77 -4.85 19.79 -14.21
CA GLU A 77 -5.38 20.13 -15.54
C GLU A 77 -6.74 19.48 -15.72
N ASP A 78 -7.79 20.30 -15.92
CA ASP A 78 -9.10 19.81 -16.34
C ASP A 78 -8.93 18.99 -17.62
N GLN A 79 -9.30 17.71 -17.58
CA GLN A 79 -9.31 16.88 -18.78
C GLN A 79 -10.28 17.49 -19.79
N ALA A 80 -9.73 18.00 -20.90
CA ALA A 80 -10.55 18.35 -22.05
C ALA A 80 -11.31 17.10 -22.51
N ALA A 81 -12.62 17.21 -22.65
CA ALA A 81 -13.45 16.13 -23.16
C ALA A 81 -12.92 15.67 -24.52
N TYR A 82 -12.75 14.35 -24.67
CA TYR A 82 -12.25 13.72 -25.89
C TYR A 82 -13.03 14.23 -27.12
N GLY A 83 -12.32 14.82 -28.09
CA GLY A 83 -12.89 15.26 -29.37
C GLY A 83 -12.84 16.75 -29.68
N HIS A 84 -12.38 17.63 -28.77
CA HIS A 84 -12.23 19.06 -29.09
C HIS A 84 -10.80 19.44 -29.48
N LYS A 85 -10.67 20.04 -30.67
CA LYS A 85 -9.40 20.62 -31.17
C LYS A 85 -9.17 21.98 -30.48
N PRO A 86 -8.02 22.23 -29.85
CA PRO A 86 -7.75 23.53 -29.25
C PRO A 86 -7.66 24.58 -30.37
N ALA A 87 -8.36 25.70 -30.21
CA ALA A 87 -8.35 26.80 -31.16
C ALA A 87 -6.95 27.41 -31.22
N SER A 88 -6.39 27.47 -32.42
CA SER A 88 -5.13 28.15 -32.71
C SER A 88 -5.28 29.65 -32.47
N SER A 89 -4.38 30.24 -31.70
CA SER A 89 -4.08 31.67 -31.69
C SER A 89 -2.59 31.86 -31.45
#